data_AF-A0A951I5E7-F1
#
_entry.id   AF-A0A951I5E7-F1
#
_cell.length_a   1.000
_cell.length_b   1.000
_cell.length_c   1.000
_cell.angle_alpha   90.00
_cell.angle_beta   90.00
_cell.angle_gamma   90.00
#
_symmetry.space_group_name_H-M   'P 1'
#
loop_
_entity.id
_entity.type
_entity.pdbx_description
1 polymer ?
#
loop_
_entity_poly.entity_id
_entity_poly.type
_entity_poly.pdbx_seq_one_letter_code
_entity_poly.pdbx_strand_id
1 'polypeptide(L)'
;MKKVCSPQEKKRLSYQKDRRNTYGERGSHSRHAIAAHKTSDRRAYRHRANQILNGTEGTQAELLEEIDIAVKSVAASHWRKCPDRPLGKFVEHQQRRRVALGINVTAKKILK
;
A
#
# COMPACT_ATOMS: atom_id res chain seq x y z
N MET A 1 21.58 3.96 21.38
CA MET A 1 20.97 4.79 22.45
C MET A 1 19.59 5.28 22.01
N LYS A 2 18.58 5.26 22.89
CA LYS A 2 17.23 5.75 22.58
C LYS A 2 17.27 7.29 22.50
N LYS A 3 16.86 7.88 21.38
CA LYS A 3 16.81 9.35 21.24
C LYS A 3 15.90 9.92 22.32
N VAL A 4 16.41 10.84 23.12
CA VAL A 4 15.57 11.62 24.06
C VAL A 4 14.67 12.49 23.19
N CYS A 5 13.36 12.26 23.27
CA CYS A 5 12.36 13.06 22.57
C CYS A 5 11.42 13.68 23.59
N SER A 6 11.07 14.95 23.37
CA SER A 6 10.05 15.63 24.16
C SER A 6 8.68 14.94 23.99
N PRO A 7 7.74 15.11 24.93
CA PRO A 7 6.37 14.63 24.76
C PRO A 7 5.73 15.09 23.44
N GLN A 8 5.99 16.33 23.02
CA GLN A 8 5.48 16.92 21.79
C GLN A 8 6.07 16.22 20.56
N GLU A 9 7.37 15.92 20.57
CA GLU A 9 8.03 15.18 19.49
C GLU A 9 7.51 13.75 19.39
N LYS A 10 7.32 13.07 20.53
CA LYS A 10 6.71 11.72 20.57
C LYS A 10 5.32 11.73 19.95
N LYS A 11 4.49 12.74 20.28
CA LYS A 11 3.15 12.90 19.71
C LYS A 11 3.19 13.17 18.20
N ARG A 12 4.09 14.03 17.74
CA ARG A 12 4.31 14.30 16.31
C ARG A 12 4.71 13.02 15.56
N LEU A 13 5.62 12.24 16.13
CA LEU A 13 6.06 10.96 15.56
C LEU A 13 4.91 9.94 15.49
N SER A 14 4.10 9.82 16.53
CA SER A 14 2.89 8.98 16.51
C SER A 14 1.94 9.41 15.38
N TYR A 15 1.67 10.70 15.22
CA TYR A 15 0.78 11.20 14.17
C TYR A 15 1.28 10.91 12.74
N GLN A 16 2.59 10.85 12.54
CA GLN A 16 3.20 10.54 11.25
C GLN A 16 3.32 9.03 10.98
N LYS A 17 3.66 8.25 12.01
CA LYS A 17 4.02 6.82 11.86
C LYS A 17 2.85 5.88 12.08
N ASP A 18 1.95 6.19 13.00
CA ASP A 18 0.77 5.36 13.25
C ASP A 18 -0.21 5.53 12.09
N ARG A 19 -0.82 4.42 11.66
CA ARG A 19 -1.72 4.39 10.51
C ARG A 19 -3.07 3.80 10.89
N ARG A 20 -4.13 4.26 10.22
CA ARG A 20 -5.51 3.81 10.42
C ARG A 20 -6.13 3.42 9.10
N ASN A 21 -6.81 2.27 9.08
CA ASN A 21 -7.63 1.88 7.95
C ASN A 21 -8.82 2.86 7.82
N THR A 22 -8.96 3.49 6.66
CA THR A 22 -10.04 4.45 6.35
C THR A 22 -10.95 3.99 5.21
N TYR A 23 -10.78 2.76 4.73
CA TYR A 23 -11.50 2.24 3.56
C TYR A 23 -12.88 1.66 3.89
N GLY A 24 -13.36 1.79 5.13
CA GLY A 24 -14.68 1.30 5.57
C GLY A 24 -14.78 -0.23 5.73
N GLU A 25 -13.85 -0.98 5.14
CA GLU A 25 -13.76 -2.43 5.27
C GLU A 25 -13.16 -2.87 6.61
N ARG A 26 -13.53 -4.08 7.05
CA ARG A 26 -12.90 -4.74 8.20
C ARG A 26 -11.41 -4.98 7.88
N GLY A 27 -10.52 -4.63 8.80
CA GLY A 27 -9.05 -4.71 8.59
C GLY A 27 -8.49 -6.11 8.29
N SER A 28 -9.27 -7.20 8.42
CA SER A 28 -8.90 -8.52 7.92
C SER A 28 -8.99 -8.61 6.40
N HIS A 29 -9.94 -7.92 5.77
CA HIS A 29 -10.15 -7.96 4.32
C HIS A 29 -8.95 -7.40 3.57
N SER A 30 -8.37 -6.30 4.03
CA SER A 30 -7.15 -5.76 3.43
C SER A 30 -5.99 -6.76 3.47
N ARG A 31 -5.85 -7.54 4.55
CA ARG A 31 -4.83 -8.59 4.65
C ARG A 31 -5.05 -9.70 3.62
N HIS A 32 -6.29 -10.17 3.47
CA HIS A 32 -6.64 -11.20 2.50
C HIS A 32 -6.50 -10.69 1.05
N ALA A 33 -6.97 -9.48 0.77
CA ALA A 33 -6.85 -8.85 -0.55
C ALA A 33 -5.38 -8.67 -0.95
N ILE A 34 -4.52 -8.19 -0.05
CA ILE A 34 -3.06 -8.08 -0.29
C ILE A 34 -2.44 -9.44 -0.64
N ALA A 35 -2.80 -10.49 0.10
CA ALA A 35 -2.29 -11.83 -0.16
C ALA A 35 -2.79 -12.38 -1.51
N ALA A 36 -4.08 -12.15 -1.83
CA ALA A 36 -4.70 -12.57 -3.08
C ALA A 36 -4.06 -11.86 -4.28
N HIS A 37 -3.90 -10.53 -4.23
CA HIS A 37 -3.24 -9.76 -5.29
C HIS A 37 -1.80 -10.23 -5.53
N LYS A 38 -1.00 -10.37 -4.47
CA LYS A 38 0.38 -10.89 -4.62
C LYS A 38 0.43 -12.28 -5.27
N THR A 39 -0.54 -13.13 -4.93
CA THR A 39 -0.61 -14.48 -5.48
C THR A 39 -1.02 -14.45 -6.94
N SER A 40 -2.03 -13.66 -7.28
CA SER A 40 -2.51 -13.48 -8.65
C SER A 40 -1.39 -12.92 -9.55
N ASP A 41 -0.72 -11.87 -9.12
CA ASP A 41 0.35 -11.22 -9.87
C ASP A 41 1.51 -12.17 -10.15
N ARG A 42 1.93 -12.96 -9.14
CA ARG A 42 2.98 -13.98 -9.31
C ARG A 42 2.55 -15.11 -10.24
N ARG A 43 1.28 -15.54 -10.18
CA ARG A 43 0.75 -16.56 -11.09
C ARG A 43 0.73 -16.04 -12.53
N ALA A 44 0.25 -14.82 -12.74
CA ALA A 44 0.20 -14.19 -14.05
C ALA A 44 1.60 -14.02 -14.66
N TYR A 45 2.58 -13.57 -13.87
CA TYR A 45 3.98 -13.50 -14.29
C TYR A 45 4.51 -14.87 -14.76
N ARG A 46 4.37 -15.90 -13.91
CA ARG A 46 4.84 -17.25 -14.27
C ARG A 46 4.11 -17.82 -15.48
N HIS A 47 2.81 -17.55 -15.60
CA HIS A 47 2.02 -18.02 -16.73
C HIS A 47 2.54 -17.42 -18.05
N ARG A 48 2.81 -16.11 -18.08
CA ARG A 48 3.38 -15.45 -19.26
C ARG A 48 4.78 -15.97 -19.61
N ALA A 49 5.65 -16.12 -18.60
CA ALA A 49 6.97 -16.71 -18.79
C ALA A 49 6.87 -18.13 -19.37
N ASN A 50 5.99 -18.97 -18.82
CA ASN A 50 5.78 -20.33 -19.29
C ASN A 50 5.17 -20.40 -20.70
N GLN A 51 4.32 -19.45 -21.08
CA GLN A 51 3.81 -19.39 -22.46
C GLN A 51 4.93 -19.15 -23.47
N ILE A 52 5.89 -18.28 -23.14
CA ILE A 52 7.08 -18.06 -23.98
C ILE A 52 7.90 -19.36 -24.04
N LEU A 53 8.19 -20.00 -22.90
CA LEU A 53 8.98 -21.22 -22.86
C LEU A 53 8.33 -22.40 -23.59
N ASN A 54 7.03 -22.62 -23.42
CA ASN A 54 6.32 -23.70 -24.09
C ASN A 54 6.28 -23.52 -25.62
N GLY A 55 6.35 -22.28 -26.11
CA GLY A 55 6.44 -21.99 -27.55
C GLY A 55 7.82 -22.29 -28.16
N THR A 56 8.78 -22.76 -27.36
CA THR A 56 10.18 -22.93 -27.77
C THR A 56 10.65 -24.39 -27.75
N GLU A 57 9.72 -25.34 -27.61
CA GLU A 57 10.08 -26.75 -27.76
C GLU A 57 10.62 -27.02 -29.18
N GLY A 58 11.87 -27.50 -29.26
CA GLY A 58 12.54 -27.78 -30.53
C GLY A 58 13.25 -26.59 -31.20
N THR A 59 13.36 -25.43 -30.54
CA THR A 59 14.13 -24.29 -31.08
C THR A 59 15.63 -24.59 -31.14
N GLN A 60 16.28 -24.03 -32.17
CA GLN A 60 17.73 -24.11 -32.36
C GLN A 60 18.48 -23.36 -31.25
N ALA A 61 19.70 -23.80 -30.95
CA ALA A 61 20.52 -23.24 -29.86
C ALA A 61 20.77 -21.72 -29.99
N GLU A 62 20.83 -21.21 -31.22
CA GLU A 62 21.04 -19.79 -31.52
C GLU A 62 19.88 -18.89 -31.08
N LEU A 63 18.66 -19.43 -30.94
CA LEU A 63 17.47 -18.70 -30.49
C LEU A 63 17.32 -18.66 -28.96
N LEU A 64 18.13 -19.43 -28.22
CA LEU A 64 18.02 -19.53 -26.75
C LEU A 64 18.28 -18.19 -26.05
N GLU A 65 19.19 -17.38 -26.56
CA GLU A 65 19.47 -16.04 -26.01
C GLU A 65 18.27 -15.10 -26.16
N GLU A 66 17.61 -15.12 -27.33
CA GLU A 66 16.42 -14.32 -27.59
C GLU A 66 15.26 -14.73 -26.68
N ILE A 67 15.10 -16.04 -26.44
CA ILE A 67 14.09 -16.59 -25.53
C ILE A 67 14.37 -16.16 -24.09
N ASP A 68 15.62 -16.23 -23.63
CA ASP A 68 15.99 -15.77 -22.28
C ASP A 68 15.71 -14.26 -22.09
N ILE A 69 16.05 -13.45 -23.10
CA ILE A 69 15.71 -12.01 -23.11
C ILE A 69 14.19 -11.82 -23.07
N ALA A 70 13.42 -12.55 -23.87
CA ALA A 70 11.97 -12.46 -23.91
C ALA A 70 11.34 -12.83 -22.55
N VAL A 71 11.78 -13.92 -21.92
CA VAL A 71 11.31 -14.33 -20.59
C VAL A 71 11.66 -13.28 -19.53
N LYS A 72 12.89 -12.74 -19.55
CA LYS A 72 13.31 -11.65 -18.63
C LYS A 72 12.55 -10.35 -18.86
N SER A 73 12.11 -10.09 -20.10
CA SER A 73 11.33 -8.91 -20.46
C SER A 73 9.88 -8.97 -20.00
N VAL A 74 9.39 -10.14 -19.54
CA VAL A 74 8.04 -10.27 -18.98
C VAL A 74 7.90 -9.33 -17.79
N ALA A 75 7.20 -8.21 -18.00
CA ALA A 75 7.01 -7.23 -16.95
C ALA A 75 6.22 -7.84 -15.79
N ALA A 76 6.81 -7.78 -14.59
CA ALA A 76 6.07 -7.98 -13.36
C ALA A 76 5.02 -6.89 -13.19
N SER A 77 3.86 -7.25 -12.62
CA SER A 77 2.83 -6.28 -12.23
C SER A 77 3.42 -5.14 -11.39
N HIS A 78 3.00 -3.91 -11.68
CA HIS A 78 3.41 -2.71 -10.95
C HIS A 78 2.68 -2.54 -9.60
N TRP A 79 1.86 -3.52 -9.21
CA TRP A 79 1.13 -3.46 -7.97
C TRP A 79 2.05 -3.37 -6.76
N ARG A 80 1.74 -2.45 -5.85
CA ARG A 80 2.47 -2.27 -4.59
C ARG A 80 1.49 -2.09 -3.45
N LYS A 81 1.82 -2.68 -2.31
CA LYS A 81 1.07 -2.42 -1.07
C LYS A 81 1.27 -0.96 -0.67
N CYS A 82 0.18 -0.22 -0.59
CA CYS A 82 0.22 1.16 -0.10
C CYS A 82 0.03 1.20 1.43
N PRO A 83 0.66 2.17 2.11
CA PRO A 83 0.30 2.56 3.47
C PRO A 83 -1.20 2.84 3.67
N ASP A 84 -1.70 2.47 4.85
CA ASP A 84 -2.92 3.08 5.39
C ASP A 84 -2.70 4.58 5.70
N ARG A 85 -3.80 5.32 5.90
CA ARG A 85 -3.76 6.76 6.15
C ARG A 85 -3.03 7.07 7.47
N PRO A 86 -2.11 8.05 7.51
CA PRO A 86 -1.46 8.48 8.75
C PRO A 86 -2.47 8.98 9.79
N LEU A 87 -2.20 8.71 11.07
CA LEU A 87 -3.08 9.06 12.18
C LEU A 87 -3.36 10.57 12.24
N GLY A 88 -2.36 11.41 11.98
CA GLY A 88 -2.55 12.86 11.94
C GLY A 88 -3.60 13.29 10.92
N LYS A 89 -3.57 12.71 9.71
CA LYS A 89 -4.55 12.97 8.65
C LYS A 89 -5.95 12.44 9.00
N PHE A 90 -6.02 11.32 9.71
CA PHE A 90 -7.27 10.79 10.21
C PHE A 90 -7.90 11.72 11.27
N VAL A 91 -7.10 12.18 12.25
CA VAL A 91 -7.55 13.10 13.31
C VAL A 91 -8.01 14.43 12.72
N GLU A 92 -7.26 15.00 11.78
CA GLU A 92 -7.60 16.22 11.06
C GLU A 92 -8.98 16.09 10.35
N HIS A 93 -9.18 14.99 9.63
CA HIS A 93 -10.46 14.70 8.98
C HIS A 93 -11.60 14.55 10.01
N GLN A 94 -11.35 13.85 11.11
CA GLN A 94 -12.33 13.63 12.18
C GLN A 94 -12.75 14.94 12.86
N GLN A 95 -11.82 15.87 13.08
CA GLN A 95 -12.11 17.20 13.63
C GLN A 95 -12.95 18.02 12.66
N ARG A 96 -12.57 18.08 11.38
CA ARG A 96 -13.36 18.76 10.33
C ARG A 96 -14.79 18.23 10.28
N ARG A 97 -14.97 16.91 10.29
CA ARG A 97 -16.29 16.28 10.28
C ARG A 97 -17.13 16.68 11.49
N ARG A 98 -16.55 16.69 12.70
CA ARG A 98 -17.26 17.09 13.92
C ARG A 98 -17.67 18.57 13.91
N VAL A 99 -16.81 19.45 13.40
CA VAL A 99 -17.14 20.88 13.24
C VAL A 99 -18.29 21.05 12.24
N ALA A 100 -18.22 20.40 11.08
CA ALA A 100 -19.27 20.44 10.07
C ALA A 100 -20.63 19.92 10.59
N LEU A 101 -20.60 18.91 11.46
CA LEU A 101 -21.80 18.33 12.08
C LEU A 101 -22.27 19.07 13.34
N GLY A 102 -21.63 20.19 13.71
CA GLY A 102 -22.03 20.95 14.90
C GLY A 102 -21.62 20.34 16.24
N ILE A 103 -21.00 19.16 16.25
CA ILE A 103 -20.66 18.38 17.47
C ILE A 103 -19.65 19.12 18.35
N ASN A 104 -18.78 19.94 17.76
CA ASN A 104 -17.71 20.68 18.45
C ASN A 104 -17.98 22.21 18.53
N VAL A 105 -19.22 22.68 18.36
CA VAL A 105 -19.52 24.14 18.28
C VAL A 105 -19.41 24.86 19.64
N THR A 106 -19.25 24.14 20.75
CA THR A 106 -19.06 24.72 22.09
C THR A 106 -17.58 24.90 22.47
N ALA A 107 -16.85 25.78 21.78
CA ALA A 107 -15.58 26.33 22.32
C ALA A 107 -15.08 27.60 21.60
N LYS A 108 -15.97 28.45 21.06
CA LYS A 108 -15.58 29.78 20.56
C LYS A 108 -16.49 30.89 21.10
N LYS A 109 -16.60 30.92 22.42
CA LYS A 109 -16.90 32.11 23.23
C LYS A 109 -15.93 32.05 24.40
N ILE A 110 -14.78 32.69 24.25
CA ILE A 110 -13.88 33.28 25.26
C ILE A 110 -12.61 33.57 24.47
N LEU A 111 -12.52 34.80 23.99
CA LEU A 111 -11.32 35.61 23.86
C LEU A 111 -11.88 37.00 23.54
N LYS A 112 -12.20 37.70 24.64
CA LYS A 112 -12.16 39.17 24.68
C LYS A 112 -10.69 39.58 24.63
#